data_AF-A0A832FVW8-F1
#
_entry.id   AF-A0A832FVW8-F1
#
_cell.length_a   1.000
_cell.length_b   1.000
_cell.length_c   1.000
_cell.angle_alpha   90.00
_cell.angle_beta   90.00
_cell.angle_gamma   90.00
#
_symmetry.space_group_name_H-M   'P 1'
#
loop_
_entity.id
_entity.type
_entity.pdbx_description
1 polymer ?
#
loop_
_entity_poly.entity_id
_entity_poly.type
_entity_poly.pdbx_seq_one_letter_code
_entity_poly.pdbx_strand_id
1 'polypeptide(L)'
;MKICPSNIIQPALLEAGVEGIWTPILNFRIGTSGCQLNCVACSNVCPTGALRPLTVEEKLGRGKFASRGPVKLGTASVDHGRCLPWAKDTPCIVCQEVCPVTPKAIYVREVYRELRDGVCHVVQATNTEIVVDGPQLTPGKLGSGDYAVRLLDGPDQRHRMIINNTANVIMISPLDGWDVPPRKNTRVAIELRLQLPYVDPNLCIGCGMCEHECPVSGLRAIRVTAENESREKRHALTF
;
A
#
# COMPACT_ATOMS: atom_id res chain seq x y z
N MET A 1 0.43 6.25 31.59
CA MET A 1 0.67 7.66 31.19
C MET A 1 -0.09 7.96 29.91
N LYS A 2 -1.13 8.80 29.98
CA LYS A 2 -2.08 9.07 28.88
C LYS A 2 -1.64 10.25 27.99
N ILE A 3 -0.32 10.49 27.87
CA ILE A 3 0.23 11.69 27.21
C ILE A 3 0.18 11.60 25.69
N CYS A 4 0.21 10.38 25.14
CA CYS A 4 0.13 10.16 23.71
C CYS A 4 -1.34 10.31 23.27
N PRO A 5 -1.69 11.31 22.44
CA PRO A 5 -3.07 11.50 22.01
C PRO A 5 -3.61 10.30 21.22
N SER A 6 -2.74 9.68 20.41
CA SER A 6 -3.06 8.48 19.64
C SER A 6 -2.97 7.19 20.43
N ASN A 7 -2.57 7.24 21.71
CA ASN A 7 -2.41 6.06 22.58
C ASN A 7 -1.53 4.93 21.97
N ILE A 8 -0.53 5.25 21.15
CA ILE A 8 0.37 4.25 20.56
C ILE A 8 1.51 3.84 21.49
N ILE A 9 1.81 4.63 22.53
CA ILE A 9 2.88 4.31 23.48
C ILE A 9 2.26 3.44 24.58
N GLN A 10 2.69 2.19 24.64
CA GLN A 10 2.23 1.22 25.63
C GLN A 10 3.42 0.77 26.49
N PRO A 11 3.22 0.47 27.78
CA PRO A 11 4.27 -0.16 28.58
C PRO A 11 4.47 -1.59 28.09
N ALA A 12 5.73 -1.99 27.89
CA ALA A 12 6.08 -3.39 27.69
C ALA A 12 5.75 -4.18 28.97
N LEU A 13 5.21 -5.38 28.80
CA LEU A 13 4.96 -6.34 29.86
C LEU A 13 6.08 -7.39 29.88
N LEU A 14 6.28 -8.09 28.77
CA LEU A 14 7.33 -9.12 28.64
C LEU A 14 8.05 -9.06 27.29
N GLU A 15 7.60 -8.19 26.37
CA GLU A 15 8.11 -8.04 25.01
C GLU A 15 9.57 -7.59 24.96
N ALA A 16 10.06 -6.93 26.02
CA ALA A 16 11.44 -6.47 26.17
C ALA A 16 12.24 -7.28 27.23
N GLY A 17 11.75 -8.47 27.61
CA GLY A 17 12.31 -9.27 28.71
C GLY A 17 11.92 -8.74 30.10
N VAL A 18 12.33 -9.44 31.16
CA VAL A 18 12.01 -9.09 32.56
C VAL A 18 12.65 -7.76 32.97
N GLU A 19 13.81 -7.43 32.41
CA GLU A 19 14.47 -6.13 32.62
C GLU A 19 13.77 -4.98 31.87
N GLY A 20 12.92 -5.30 30.88
CA GLY A 20 12.22 -4.34 30.04
C GLY A 20 10.79 -4.03 30.49
N ILE A 21 10.31 -4.59 31.60
CA ILE A 21 8.97 -4.32 32.14
C ILE A 21 8.80 -2.80 32.34
N TRP A 22 7.65 -2.26 31.91
CA TRP A 22 7.32 -0.83 31.91
C TRP A 22 8.09 0.05 30.91
N THR A 23 8.99 -0.52 30.10
CA THR A 23 9.66 0.24 29.04
C THR A 23 8.64 0.65 27.96
N PRO A 24 8.63 1.91 27.50
CA PRO A 24 7.67 2.34 26.48
C PRO A 24 7.96 1.68 25.13
N ILE A 25 6.98 0.95 24.60
CA ILE A 25 6.95 0.37 23.25
C ILE A 25 5.91 1.06 22.38
N LEU A 26 6.10 1.03 21.07
CA LEU A 26 5.12 1.51 20.10
C LEU A 26 4.21 0.34 19.70
N ASN A 27 2.90 0.53 19.88
CA ASN A 27 1.87 -0.39 19.44
C ASN A 27 0.83 0.37 18.60
N PHE A 28 1.00 0.28 17.28
CA PHE A 28 0.12 0.95 16.32
C PHE A 28 -1.25 0.29 16.18
N ARG A 29 -1.43 -0.91 16.74
CA ARG A 29 -2.71 -1.63 16.71
C ARG A 29 -3.67 -1.18 17.81
N ILE A 30 -3.15 -0.87 19.00
CA ILE A 30 -3.96 -0.42 20.15
C ILE A 30 -4.30 1.07 20.04
N GLY A 31 -3.43 1.85 19.41
CA GLY A 31 -3.65 3.28 19.24
C GLY A 31 -4.88 3.60 18.41
N THR A 32 -5.33 4.85 18.45
CA THR A 32 -6.43 5.36 17.60
C THR A 32 -5.96 5.83 16.22
N SER A 33 -4.64 5.86 16.00
CA SER A 33 -3.96 6.18 14.74
C SER A 33 -2.46 5.84 14.88
N GLY A 34 -1.63 6.27 13.92
CA GLY A 34 -0.16 6.27 14.07
C GLY A 34 0.40 7.41 14.92
N CYS A 35 1.73 7.58 14.88
CA CYS A 35 2.44 8.69 15.51
C CYS A 35 2.15 10.00 14.76
N GLN A 36 1.56 10.97 15.45
CA GLN A 36 1.22 12.27 14.88
C GLN A 36 2.48 13.10 14.59
N LEU A 37 2.59 13.63 13.37
CA LEU A 37 3.77 14.37 12.92
C LEU A 37 4.08 15.60 13.79
N ASN A 38 3.06 16.37 14.17
CA ASN A 38 3.20 17.63 14.89
C ASN A 38 3.16 17.47 16.43
N CYS A 39 3.33 16.26 16.96
CA CYS A 39 3.31 15.98 18.40
C CYS A 39 4.69 15.52 18.91
N VAL A 40 5.14 16.10 20.03
CA VAL A 40 6.37 15.71 20.76
C VAL A 40 6.12 15.49 22.25
N ALA A 41 4.86 15.35 22.68
CA ALA A 41 4.52 15.34 24.11
C ALA A 41 5.22 14.20 24.89
N CYS A 42 5.38 13.03 24.27
CA CYS A 42 6.07 11.89 24.88
C CYS A 42 7.56 12.12 25.13
N SER A 43 8.23 12.93 24.30
CA SER A 43 9.67 13.19 24.48
C SER A 43 9.97 14.06 25.69
N ASN A 44 8.96 14.81 26.17
CA ASN A 44 9.12 15.74 27.28
C ASN A 44 8.78 15.10 28.64
N VAL A 45 8.22 13.89 28.64
CA VAL A 45 7.76 13.21 29.87
C VAL A 45 8.34 11.80 30.03
N CYS A 46 9.28 11.40 29.18
CA CYS A 46 9.82 10.04 29.19
C CYS A 46 10.61 9.77 30.48
N PRO A 47 10.15 8.87 31.37
CA PRO A 47 10.78 8.67 32.67
C PRO A 47 12.08 7.85 32.58
N THR A 48 12.21 6.99 31.56
CA THR A 48 13.37 6.12 31.37
C THR A 48 14.52 6.80 30.62
N GLY A 49 14.32 8.02 30.12
CA GLY A 49 15.28 8.70 29.24
C GLY A 49 15.41 8.07 27.84
N ALA A 50 14.56 7.09 27.49
CA ALA A 50 14.55 6.47 26.16
C ALA A 50 14.24 7.47 25.04
N LEU A 51 13.52 8.55 25.35
CA LEU A 51 13.30 9.69 24.48
C LEU A 51 13.89 10.94 25.14
N ARG A 52 14.85 11.58 24.46
CA ARG A 52 15.28 12.94 24.81
C ARG A 52 14.22 13.96 24.40
N PRO A 53 14.11 15.13 25.05
CA PRO A 53 13.25 16.21 24.59
C PRO A 53 13.52 16.60 23.13
N LEU A 54 12.44 16.76 22.35
CA LEU A 54 12.48 17.14 20.93
C LEU A 54 11.60 18.36 20.69
N THR A 55 12.02 19.23 19.77
CA THR A 55 11.09 20.20 19.18
C THR A 55 10.35 19.58 17.99
N VAL A 56 9.20 20.13 17.61
CA VAL A 56 8.48 19.68 16.40
C VAL A 56 9.33 19.90 15.15
N GLU A 57 10.05 21.01 15.09
CA GLU A 57 10.99 21.31 14.01
C GLU A 57 12.07 20.23 13.90
N GLU A 58 12.61 19.78 15.04
CA GLU A 58 13.60 18.70 15.08
C GLU A 58 13.02 17.36 14.64
N LYS A 59 11.83 17.01 15.14
CA LYS A 59 11.14 15.77 14.78
C LYS A 59 10.89 15.69 13.28
N LEU A 60 10.50 16.80 12.66
CA LEU A 60 10.22 16.90 11.24
C LEU A 60 11.48 17.13 10.39
N GLY A 61 12.64 17.37 11.00
CA GLY A 61 13.87 17.67 10.26
C GLY A 61 13.80 18.97 9.49
N ARG A 62 13.16 20.01 10.04
CA ARG A 62 12.98 21.32 9.41
C ARG A 62 13.98 22.34 9.93
N GLY A 63 14.06 23.48 9.24
CA GLY A 63 14.94 24.61 9.56
C GLY A 63 16.37 24.17 9.89
N LYS A 64 16.82 24.38 11.14
CA LYS A 64 18.22 24.05 11.52
C LYS A 64 18.55 22.56 11.47
N PHE A 65 17.55 21.69 11.38
CA PHE A 65 17.70 20.23 11.32
C PHE A 65 17.57 19.67 9.90
N ALA A 66 17.41 20.52 8.88
CA ALA A 66 17.24 20.09 7.48
C ALA A 66 18.38 19.19 6.97
N SER A 67 19.62 19.46 7.40
CA SER A 67 20.79 18.65 7.04
C SER A 67 20.78 17.25 7.65
N ARG A 68 20.10 17.05 8.79
CA ARG A 68 20.01 15.75 9.47
C ARG A 68 18.76 14.97 9.06
N GLY A 69 17.72 15.66 8.58
CA GLY A 69 16.43 15.06 8.25
C GLY A 69 15.56 14.75 9.48
N PRO A 70 14.36 14.18 9.25
CA PRO A 70 13.38 13.91 10.30
C PRO A 70 13.86 12.80 11.25
N VAL A 71 13.34 12.83 12.48
CA VAL A 71 13.54 11.75 13.44
C VAL A 71 12.72 10.54 12.99
N LYS A 72 13.42 9.45 12.67
CA LYS A 72 12.83 8.17 12.30
C LYS A 72 12.55 7.34 13.55
N LEU A 73 11.31 6.86 13.66
CA LEU A 73 10.88 5.92 14.69
C LEU A 73 11.14 4.46 14.28
N GLY A 74 11.42 4.23 13.00
CA GLY A 74 11.51 2.92 12.39
C GLY A 74 11.21 2.97 10.88
N THR A 75 11.05 1.80 10.28
CA THR A 75 10.75 1.65 8.85
C THR A 75 9.59 0.68 8.67
N ALA A 76 8.66 1.03 7.78
CA ALA A 76 7.58 0.13 7.41
C ALA A 76 8.07 -0.91 6.38
N SER A 77 7.69 -2.17 6.56
CA SER A 77 7.94 -3.24 5.61
C SER A 77 6.64 -3.95 5.23
N VAL A 78 6.49 -4.29 3.95
CA VAL A 78 5.31 -4.99 3.44
C VAL A 78 5.59 -6.50 3.45
N ASP A 79 4.73 -7.25 4.11
CA ASP A 79 4.66 -8.71 4.02
C ASP A 79 3.87 -9.09 2.76
N HIS A 80 4.61 -9.50 1.71
CA HIS A 80 4.03 -9.88 0.43
C HIS A 80 3.10 -11.10 0.53
N GLY A 81 3.27 -11.97 1.53
CA GLY A 81 2.40 -13.14 1.73
C GLY A 81 1.05 -12.80 2.35
N ARG A 82 0.90 -11.59 2.90
CA ARG A 82 -0.33 -11.11 3.55
C ARG A 82 -0.98 -9.94 2.82
N CYS A 83 -0.19 -9.14 2.12
CA CYS A 83 -0.64 -7.92 1.45
C CYS A 83 -1.66 -8.25 0.36
N LEU A 84 -2.81 -7.56 0.37
CA LEU A 84 -3.95 -7.87 -0.51
C LEU A 84 -3.57 -7.83 -2.01
N PRO A 85 -2.86 -6.80 -2.51
CA PRO A 85 -2.44 -6.77 -3.92
C PRO A 85 -1.36 -7.81 -4.25
N TRP A 86 -0.51 -8.18 -3.29
CA TRP A 86 0.58 -9.13 -3.52
C TRP A 86 0.12 -10.59 -3.50
N ALA A 87 -0.62 -10.98 -2.46
CA ALA A 87 -0.97 -12.38 -2.16
C ALA A 87 -2.36 -12.81 -2.63
N LYS A 88 -3.28 -11.87 -2.83
CA LYS A 88 -4.71 -12.19 -3.07
C LYS A 88 -5.28 -11.55 -4.31
N ASP A 89 -4.46 -10.90 -5.15
CA ASP A 89 -4.91 -10.19 -6.34
C ASP A 89 -6.13 -9.30 -6.05
N THR A 90 -6.07 -8.57 -4.93
CA THR A 90 -7.16 -7.70 -4.48
C THR A 90 -6.66 -6.25 -4.47
N PRO A 91 -7.27 -5.35 -5.26
CA PRO A 91 -6.88 -3.93 -5.30
C PRO A 91 -6.95 -3.29 -3.91
N CYS A 92 -5.84 -2.66 -3.48
CA CYS A 92 -5.76 -1.98 -2.19
C CYS A 92 -4.60 -0.97 -2.19
N ILE A 93 -4.89 0.28 -1.89
CA ILE A 93 -3.90 1.38 -1.83
C ILE A 93 -3.86 2.12 -0.49
N VAL A 94 -4.58 1.63 0.53
CA VAL A 94 -4.76 2.30 1.82
C VAL A 94 -3.44 2.79 2.42
N CYS A 95 -2.40 1.96 2.42
CA CYS A 95 -1.09 2.34 2.97
C CYS A 95 -0.43 3.53 2.26
N GLN A 96 -0.62 3.66 0.95
CA GLN A 96 -0.16 4.81 0.17
C GLN A 96 -0.99 6.05 0.49
N GLU A 97 -2.32 5.92 0.58
CA GLU A 97 -3.22 7.05 0.83
C GLU A 97 -2.96 7.69 2.19
N VAL A 98 -2.82 6.86 3.24
CA VAL A 98 -2.63 7.32 4.62
C VAL A 98 -1.21 7.75 4.93
N CYS A 99 -0.24 7.54 4.03
CA CYS A 99 1.14 7.97 4.22
C CYS A 99 1.21 9.50 4.39
N PRO A 100 1.64 10.01 5.57
CA PRO A 100 1.49 11.43 5.92
C PRO A 100 2.69 12.29 5.53
N VAL A 101 3.78 11.67 5.07
CA VAL A 101 5.01 12.38 4.70
C VAL A 101 4.94 12.87 3.26
N THR A 102 5.65 13.96 2.97
CA THR A 102 5.75 14.57 1.65
C THR A 102 7.23 14.73 1.29
N PRO A 103 7.74 14.10 0.22
CA PRO A 103 7.06 13.10 -0.63
C PRO A 103 6.62 11.85 0.16
N LYS A 104 5.58 11.16 -0.33
CA LYS A 104 5.07 9.94 0.31
C LYS A 104 6.15 8.87 0.31
N ALA A 105 6.39 8.27 1.48
CA ALA A 105 7.32 7.16 1.64
C ALA A 105 6.77 5.86 1.05
N ILE A 106 5.47 5.76 0.83
CA ILE A 106 4.83 4.58 0.25
C ILE A 106 4.34 4.98 -1.14
N TYR A 107 4.83 4.29 -2.16
CA TYR A 107 4.43 4.46 -3.55
C TYR A 107 3.92 3.14 -4.11
N VAL A 108 3.22 3.20 -5.25
CA VAL A 108 2.67 2.02 -5.90
C VAL A 108 3.34 1.80 -7.25
N ARG A 109 3.48 0.53 -7.65
CA ARG A 109 3.82 0.14 -9.02
C ARG A 109 2.63 -0.59 -9.63
N GLU A 110 2.27 -0.19 -10.84
CA GLU A 110 1.18 -0.84 -11.56
C GLU A 110 1.67 -2.13 -12.21
N VAL A 111 0.88 -3.19 -12.05
CA VAL A 111 1.10 -4.48 -12.71
C VAL A 111 -0.24 -4.99 -13.23
N TYR A 112 -0.20 -5.72 -14.33
CA TYR A 112 -1.36 -6.42 -14.87
C TYR A 112 -1.16 -7.91 -14.66
N ARG A 113 -2.17 -8.60 -14.11
CA ARG A 113 -2.16 -10.05 -13.92
C ARG A 113 -3.34 -10.65 -14.67
N GLU A 114 -3.08 -11.63 -15.51
CA GLU A 114 -4.12 -12.37 -16.22
C GLU A 114 -5.03 -13.10 -15.22
N LEU A 115 -6.35 -12.98 -15.40
CA LEU A 115 -7.30 -13.72 -14.59
C LEU A 115 -7.22 -15.22 -14.93
N ARG A 116 -7.46 -16.05 -13.91
CA ARG A 116 -7.67 -17.49 -14.12
C ARG A 116 -8.85 -17.68 -15.08
N ASP A 117 -8.61 -18.41 -16.16
CA ASP A 117 -9.56 -18.65 -17.25
C ASP A 117 -10.04 -17.36 -17.95
N GLY A 118 -9.25 -16.28 -17.87
CA GLY A 118 -9.55 -14.96 -18.44
C GLY A 118 -9.22 -14.82 -19.93
N VAL A 119 -8.77 -15.88 -20.59
CA VAL A 119 -8.47 -15.87 -22.03
C VAL A 119 -9.73 -16.25 -22.81
N CYS A 120 -10.16 -15.39 -23.71
CA CYS A 120 -11.39 -15.56 -24.49
C CYS A 120 -11.13 -15.29 -25.99
N HIS A 121 -12.04 -15.77 -26.84
CA HIS A 121 -12.00 -15.49 -28.27
C HIS A 121 -13.05 -14.43 -28.63
N VAL A 122 -12.66 -13.45 -29.43
CA VAL A 122 -13.59 -12.41 -29.91
C VAL A 122 -14.56 -13.02 -30.94
N VAL A 123 -15.87 -12.92 -30.69
CA VAL A 123 -16.92 -13.29 -31.65
C VAL A 123 -17.25 -12.11 -32.57
N GLN A 124 -17.39 -10.93 -31.97
CA GLN A 124 -17.70 -9.68 -32.63
C GLN A 124 -17.08 -8.54 -31.82
N ALA A 125 -16.65 -7.48 -32.49
CA ALA A 125 -16.07 -6.31 -31.84
C ALA A 125 -16.53 -5.01 -32.51
N THR A 126 -16.66 -3.97 -31.69
CA THR A 126 -16.74 -2.57 -32.08
C THR A 126 -15.53 -1.85 -31.49
N ASN A 127 -15.47 -0.52 -31.60
CA ASN A 127 -14.37 0.27 -31.04
C ASN A 127 -14.34 0.28 -29.51
N THR A 128 -15.45 -0.04 -28.85
CA THR A 128 -15.57 0.02 -27.37
C THR A 128 -16.24 -1.21 -26.77
N GLU A 129 -16.66 -2.18 -27.57
CA GLU A 129 -17.33 -3.38 -27.08
C GLU A 129 -16.76 -4.62 -27.77
N ILE A 130 -16.56 -5.69 -27.00
CA ILE A 130 -16.28 -7.01 -27.54
C ILE A 130 -17.27 -8.02 -27.01
N VAL A 131 -17.79 -8.83 -27.93
CA VAL A 131 -18.51 -10.05 -27.63
C VAL A 131 -17.48 -11.17 -27.61
N VAL A 132 -17.40 -11.90 -26.50
CA VAL A 132 -16.41 -12.96 -26.29
C VAL A 132 -17.07 -14.33 -26.16
N ASP A 133 -16.38 -15.35 -26.64
CA ASP A 133 -16.67 -16.77 -26.42
C ASP A 133 -15.82 -17.29 -25.24
N GLY A 134 -16.41 -18.12 -24.37
CA GLY A 134 -15.76 -18.61 -23.15
C GLY A 134 -16.70 -18.84 -21.96
N PRO A 135 -16.15 -19.03 -20.73
CA PRO A 135 -16.96 -19.18 -19.53
C PRO A 135 -17.82 -17.92 -19.29
N GLN A 136 -19.08 -18.13 -18.88
CA GLN A 136 -20.02 -17.05 -18.60
C GLN A 136 -19.44 -16.11 -17.54
N LEU A 137 -19.16 -14.88 -17.94
CA LEU A 137 -18.68 -13.84 -17.04
C LEU A 137 -19.79 -13.49 -16.03
N THR A 138 -19.42 -13.24 -14.78
CA THR A 138 -20.39 -12.71 -13.81
C THR A 138 -20.75 -11.27 -14.21
N PRO A 139 -22.01 -10.95 -14.54
CA PRO A 139 -22.39 -9.60 -14.97
C PRO A 139 -22.00 -8.54 -13.95
N GLY A 140 -21.45 -7.42 -14.42
CA GLY A 140 -21.02 -6.28 -13.59
C GLY A 140 -19.73 -6.47 -12.79
N LYS A 141 -19.18 -7.68 -12.71
CA LYS A 141 -17.99 -7.96 -11.88
C LYS A 141 -16.72 -7.24 -12.37
N LEU A 142 -16.58 -7.05 -13.68
CA LEU A 142 -15.41 -6.45 -14.29
C LEU A 142 -15.49 -4.92 -14.37
N GLY A 143 -16.62 -4.33 -13.97
CA GLY A 143 -16.85 -2.88 -13.98
C GLY A 143 -16.29 -2.12 -12.78
N SER A 144 -15.42 -2.72 -11.96
CA SER A 144 -14.87 -2.04 -10.76
C SER A 144 -13.85 -0.95 -11.09
N GLY A 145 -13.36 -0.87 -12.34
CA GLY A 145 -12.26 0.01 -12.74
C GLY A 145 -10.86 -0.59 -12.52
N ASP A 146 -10.77 -1.83 -12.07
CA ASP A 146 -9.51 -2.55 -11.87
C ASP A 146 -9.23 -3.56 -12.98
N TYR A 147 -10.17 -3.79 -13.89
CA TYR A 147 -10.00 -4.78 -14.95
C TYR A 147 -9.69 -4.12 -16.29
N ALA A 148 -8.87 -4.80 -17.08
CA ALA A 148 -8.52 -4.40 -18.43
C ALA A 148 -8.59 -5.58 -19.39
N VAL A 149 -8.73 -5.29 -20.68
CA VAL A 149 -8.54 -6.26 -21.75
C VAL A 149 -7.27 -5.94 -22.51
N ARG A 150 -6.49 -6.97 -22.82
CA ARG A 150 -5.33 -6.90 -23.71
C ARG A 150 -5.45 -7.90 -24.84
N LEU A 151 -4.99 -7.52 -26.03
CA LEU A 151 -4.89 -8.44 -27.16
C LEU A 151 -3.67 -9.34 -26.98
N LEU A 152 -3.87 -10.65 -27.09
CA LEU A 152 -2.76 -11.61 -27.08
C LEU A 152 -2.12 -11.74 -28.46
N ASP A 153 -2.92 -11.56 -29.51
CA ASP A 153 -2.48 -11.66 -30.90
C ASP A 153 -2.39 -10.26 -31.52
N GLY A 154 -1.20 -9.89 -32.01
CA GLY A 154 -0.98 -8.67 -32.79
C GLY A 154 -0.05 -7.64 -32.13
N PRO A 155 0.23 -6.52 -32.85
CA PRO A 155 1.19 -5.51 -32.41
C PRO A 155 0.66 -4.59 -31.31
N ASP A 156 -0.66 -4.48 -31.15
CA ASP A 156 -1.28 -3.59 -30.16
C ASP A 156 -1.40 -4.29 -28.79
N GLN A 157 -0.41 -4.07 -27.94
CA GLN A 157 -0.35 -4.61 -26.58
C GLN A 157 -0.91 -3.65 -25.51
N ARG A 158 -1.70 -2.64 -25.90
CA ARG A 158 -2.29 -1.70 -24.95
C ARG A 158 -3.35 -2.39 -24.09
N HIS A 159 -3.34 -2.05 -22.80
CA HIS A 159 -4.38 -2.42 -21.85
C HIS A 159 -5.57 -1.48 -22.00
N ARG A 160 -6.78 -2.03 -22.09
CA ARG A 160 -8.01 -1.27 -22.28
C ARG A 160 -8.93 -1.44 -21.08
N MET A 161 -9.24 -0.36 -20.38
CA MET A 161 -10.00 -0.45 -19.14
C MET A 161 -11.43 -0.90 -19.40
N ILE A 162 -11.88 -1.89 -18.63
CA ILE A 162 -13.26 -2.40 -18.68
C ILE A 162 -14.12 -1.49 -17.80
N ILE A 163 -15.18 -0.92 -18.39
CA ILE A 163 -16.15 -0.09 -17.65
C ILE A 163 -17.33 -0.92 -17.13
N ASN A 164 -17.70 -1.99 -17.83
CA ASN A 164 -18.77 -2.89 -17.44
C ASN A 164 -18.71 -4.20 -18.25
N ASN A 165 -19.44 -5.22 -17.82
CA ASN A 165 -19.58 -6.47 -18.56
C ASN A 165 -20.97 -7.10 -18.35
N THR A 166 -21.47 -7.77 -19.38
CA THR A 166 -22.56 -8.76 -19.26
C THR A 166 -21.95 -10.16 -19.14
N ALA A 167 -22.73 -11.21 -19.42
CA ALA A 167 -22.24 -12.58 -19.38
C ALA A 167 -21.27 -12.93 -20.54
N ASN A 168 -21.33 -12.19 -21.65
CA ASN A 168 -20.54 -12.43 -22.86
C ASN A 168 -20.09 -11.15 -23.57
N VAL A 169 -20.48 -9.96 -23.09
CA VAL A 169 -20.07 -8.66 -23.65
C VAL A 169 -19.19 -7.94 -22.64
N ILE A 170 -18.07 -7.42 -23.10
CA ILE A 170 -17.17 -6.55 -22.32
C ILE A 170 -17.22 -5.16 -22.94
N MET A 171 -17.57 -4.18 -22.12
CA MET A 171 -17.59 -2.76 -22.49
C MET A 171 -16.30 -2.11 -22.01
N ILE A 172 -15.64 -1.38 -22.90
CA ILE A 172 -14.36 -0.71 -22.68
C ILE A 172 -14.55 0.80 -22.63
N SER A 173 -13.71 1.43 -21.84
CA SER A 173 -13.58 2.88 -21.75
C SER A 173 -13.42 3.49 -23.15
N PRO A 174 -14.25 4.48 -23.53
CA PRO A 174 -14.08 5.19 -24.80
C PRO A 174 -12.71 5.86 -24.97
N LEU A 175 -12.03 6.17 -23.86
CA LEU A 175 -10.69 6.76 -23.87
C LEU A 175 -9.62 5.76 -24.33
N ASP A 176 -9.87 4.46 -24.13
CA ASP A 176 -8.95 3.36 -24.46
C ASP A 176 -9.46 2.51 -25.63
N GLY A 177 -10.38 3.05 -26.44
CA GLY A 177 -11.02 2.34 -27.53
C GLY A 177 -10.03 1.76 -28.55
N TRP A 178 -10.49 0.80 -29.35
CA TRP A 178 -9.71 0.31 -30.48
C TRP A 178 -9.78 1.30 -31.65
N ASP A 179 -8.60 1.67 -32.16
CA ASP A 179 -8.49 2.36 -33.46
C ASP A 179 -9.03 1.46 -34.58
N VAL A 180 -8.68 0.17 -34.51
CA VAL A 180 -9.19 -0.89 -35.39
C VAL A 180 -9.71 -2.02 -34.50
N PRO A 181 -11.03 -2.30 -34.50
CA PRO A 181 -11.61 -3.37 -33.70
C PRO A 181 -10.97 -4.74 -33.97
N PRO A 182 -10.78 -5.57 -32.94
CA PRO A 182 -10.20 -6.90 -33.11
C PRO A 182 -11.08 -7.78 -34.00
N ARG A 183 -10.45 -8.59 -34.83
CA ARG A 183 -11.16 -9.49 -35.75
C ARG A 183 -11.79 -10.64 -34.98
N LYS A 184 -12.79 -11.27 -35.58
CA LYS A 184 -13.33 -12.54 -35.10
C LYS A 184 -12.21 -13.58 -34.91
N ASN A 185 -12.31 -14.36 -33.84
CA ASN A 185 -11.38 -15.39 -33.41
C ASN A 185 -10.03 -14.89 -32.88
N THR A 186 -9.86 -13.57 -32.69
CA THR A 186 -8.68 -13.02 -32.00
C THR A 186 -8.72 -13.37 -30.52
N ARG A 187 -7.60 -13.75 -29.91
CA ARG A 187 -7.53 -14.01 -28.48
C ARG A 187 -7.31 -12.73 -27.69
N VAL A 188 -8.10 -12.58 -26.63
CA VAL A 188 -8.01 -11.50 -25.65
C VAL A 188 -7.79 -12.09 -24.27
N ALA A 189 -7.00 -11.40 -23.45
CA ALA A 189 -6.85 -11.70 -22.03
C ALA A 189 -7.56 -10.62 -21.21
N ILE A 190 -8.36 -11.06 -20.24
CA ILE A 190 -8.89 -10.22 -19.19
C ILE A 190 -7.86 -10.20 -18.07
N GLU A 191 -7.39 -9.01 -17.74
CA GLU A 191 -6.34 -8.78 -16.77
C GLU A 191 -6.85 -7.90 -15.62
N LEU A 192 -6.37 -8.19 -14.42
CA LEU A 192 -6.54 -7.34 -13.26
C LEU A 192 -5.35 -6.39 -13.15
N ARG A 193 -5.63 -5.09 -13.19
CA ARG A 193 -4.71 -4.00 -12.87
C ARG A 193 -4.57 -3.91 -11.34
N LEU A 194 -3.38 -4.20 -10.84
CA LEU A 194 -3.04 -4.11 -9.43
C LEU A 194 -2.01 -3.00 -9.19
N GLN A 195 -2.18 -2.31 -8.08
CA GLN A 195 -1.23 -1.31 -7.60
C GLN A 195 -0.48 -1.88 -6.39
N LEU A 196 0.73 -2.37 -6.65
CA LEU A 196 1.56 -3.03 -5.63
C LEU A 196 2.29 -1.99 -4.78
N PRO A 197 2.12 -1.97 -3.45
CA PRO A 197 2.77 -1.00 -2.58
C PRO A 197 4.24 -1.33 -2.32
N TYR A 198 5.08 -0.29 -2.31
CA TYR A 198 6.51 -0.32 -1.95
C TYR A 198 6.83 0.81 -0.98
N VAL A 199 7.74 0.55 -0.05
CA VAL A 199 8.20 1.54 0.94
C VAL A 199 9.59 2.02 0.55
N ASP A 200 9.76 3.34 0.46
CA ASP A 200 11.06 3.99 0.39
C ASP A 200 11.60 4.21 1.82
N PRO A 201 12.66 3.48 2.21
CA PRO A 201 13.25 3.60 3.55
C PRO A 201 13.93 4.94 3.81
N ASN A 202 14.28 5.71 2.77
CA ASN A 202 14.87 7.03 2.92
C ASN A 202 13.84 8.05 3.39
N LEU A 203 12.60 7.93 2.89
CA LEU A 203 11.48 8.81 3.23
C LEU A 203 10.66 8.31 4.43
N CYS A 204 10.66 7.01 4.69
CA CYS A 204 9.89 6.44 5.80
C CYS A 204 10.43 6.91 7.16
N ILE A 205 9.51 7.34 8.02
CA ILE A 205 9.81 7.78 9.40
C ILE A 205 9.23 6.84 10.47
N GLY A 206 8.62 5.72 10.07
CA GLY A 206 8.05 4.75 11.00
C GLY A 206 6.84 5.26 11.79
N CYS A 207 6.02 6.14 11.22
CA CYS A 207 4.86 6.70 11.93
C CYS A 207 3.76 5.65 12.24
N GLY A 208 3.71 4.53 11.51
CA GLY A 208 2.78 3.43 11.78
C GLY A 208 1.31 3.67 11.38
N MET A 209 0.96 4.77 10.71
CA MET A 209 -0.40 4.96 10.19
C MET A 209 -0.80 3.86 9.19
N CYS A 210 0.13 3.45 8.34
CA CYS A 210 -0.11 2.37 7.39
C CYS A 210 -0.34 1.00 8.05
N GLU A 211 0.31 0.73 9.19
CA GLU A 211 0.08 -0.49 9.97
C GLU A 211 -1.28 -0.44 10.68
N HIS A 212 -1.62 0.71 11.28
CA HIS A 212 -2.88 0.92 11.97
C HIS A 212 -4.08 0.68 11.02
N GLU A 213 -4.07 1.37 9.88
CA GLU A 213 -5.13 1.40 8.87
C GLU A 213 -5.14 0.16 7.96
N CYS A 214 -4.15 -0.73 8.09
CA CYS A 214 -4.08 -1.91 7.24
C CYS A 214 -5.34 -2.77 7.40
N PRO A 215 -6.12 -3.02 6.33
CA PRO A 215 -7.40 -3.74 6.43
C PRO A 215 -7.23 -5.24 6.68
N VAL A 216 -6.00 -5.76 6.60
CA VAL A 216 -5.73 -7.19 6.82
C VAL A 216 -5.95 -7.55 8.29
N SER A 217 -6.84 -8.53 8.51
CA SER A 217 -7.13 -9.11 9.83
C SER A 217 -5.96 -9.93 10.37
N GLY A 218 -5.85 -10.02 11.69
CA GLY A 218 -4.76 -10.72 12.38
C GLY A 218 -3.48 -9.88 12.42
N LEU A 219 -2.38 -10.39 11.86
CA LEU A 219 -1.17 -9.60 11.65
C LEU A 219 -1.35 -8.68 10.45
N ARG A 220 -0.95 -7.42 10.59
CA ARG A 220 -1.02 -6.44 9.51
C ARG A 220 -0.05 -6.81 8.40
N ALA A 221 -0.45 -6.53 7.16
CA ALA A 221 0.38 -6.82 5.99
C ALA A 221 1.50 -5.79 5.77
N ILE A 222 1.42 -4.63 6.41
CA ILE A 222 2.52 -3.67 6.50
C ILE A 222 2.76 -3.38 7.98
N ARG A 223 4.02 -3.46 8.42
CA ARG A 223 4.39 -3.30 9.83
C ARG A 223 5.61 -2.42 9.97
N VAL A 224 5.66 -1.63 11.03
CA VAL A 224 6.83 -0.82 11.38
C VAL A 224 7.71 -1.59 12.35
N THR A 225 8.98 -1.71 12.00
CA THR A 225 10.04 -2.26 12.85
C THR A 225 10.98 -1.14 13.29
N ALA A 226 11.87 -1.42 14.24
CA ALA A 226 12.91 -0.47 14.66
C ALA A 226 14.00 -0.24 13.60
N GLU A 227 13.93 -0.90 12.43
CA GLU A 227 14.89 -0.73 11.35
C GLU A 227 14.94 0.73 10.88
N ASN A 228 16.14 1.25 10.69
CA ASN A 228 16.45 2.63 10.33
C ASN A 228 15.99 3.70 11.34
N GLU A 229 15.71 3.35 12.60
CA GLU A 229 15.34 4.35 13.60
C GLU A 229 16.53 5.25 14.00
N SER A 230 16.25 6.49 14.37
CA SER A 230 17.30 7.49 14.64
C SER A 230 18.03 7.32 15.98
N ARG A 231 17.51 6.52 16.91
CA ARG A 231 18.07 6.41 18.28
C ARG A 231 19.26 5.47 18.37
N GLU A 232 19.32 4.44 17.53
CA GLU A 232 20.28 3.34 17.64
C GLU A 232 20.94 3.11 16.29
N LYS A 233 22.25 3.36 16.21
CA LYS A 233 23.01 3.27 14.95
C LYS A 233 23.05 1.85 14.41
N ARG A 234 22.98 0.83 15.29
CA ARG A 234 22.96 -0.58 14.88
C ARG A 234 21.73 -0.95 14.06
N HIS A 235 20.65 -0.17 14.14
CA HIS A 235 19.45 -0.38 13.34
C HIS A 235 19.51 0.29 11.97
N ALA A 236 20.58 1.03 11.64
CA ALA A 236 20.72 1.66 10.33
C ALA A 236 20.68 0.61 9.21
N LEU A 237 19.89 0.87 8.18
CA LEU A 237 19.85 0.02 6.99
C LEU A 237 21.13 0.23 6.18
N THR A 238 21.76 -0.87 5.77
CA THR A 238 22.92 -0.84 4.86
C THR A 238 22.42 -0.77 3.42
N PHE A 239 22.67 0.35 2.74
CA PHE A 239 22.44 0.52 1.31
C PHE A 239 23.77 0.76 0.60
#